data_AF-A0A436EZS1-F1
#
_entry.id   AF-A0A436EZS1-F1
#
_cell.length_a   1.000
_cell.length_b   1.000
_cell.length_c   1.000
_cell.angle_alpha   90.00
_cell.angle_beta   90.00
_cell.angle_gamma   90.00
#
_symmetry.space_group_name_H-M   'P 1'
#
loop_
_entity.id
_entity.type
_entity.pdbx_description
1 polymer ?
#
loop_
_entity_poly.entity_id
_entity_poly.type
_entity_poly.pdbx_seq_one_letter_code
_entity_poly.pdbx_strand_id
1 'polypeptide(L)'
;IYVYLPLMVLPIYASMEKLDFRLVEAGYDLYAGRWQVLRRIVFPLIKPGVIAGSILVFIPSLGAYVIPRVLGGGKNMMLGNLIELQFGAGRNWPLGAAISITLMVLVMIALLFYVRNASRSEGAHG
;
A
#
# COMPACT_ATOMS: atom_id res chain seq x y z
N ILE A 1 -7.45 -5.16 9.76
CA ILE A 1 -7.09 -6.04 8.61
C ILE A 1 -8.25 -6.08 7.60
N TYR A 2 -9.47 -6.47 7.97
CA TYR A 2 -10.62 -6.54 7.03
C TYR A 2 -11.07 -5.20 6.43
N VAL A 3 -10.85 -4.08 7.14
CA VAL A 3 -11.25 -2.73 6.68
C VAL A 3 -10.55 -2.31 5.38
N TYR A 4 -9.39 -2.87 5.07
CA TYR A 4 -8.61 -2.49 3.89
C TYR A 4 -8.88 -3.35 2.65
N LEU A 5 -9.68 -4.42 2.77
CA LEU A 5 -9.97 -5.31 1.64
C LEU A 5 -10.62 -4.58 0.46
N PRO A 6 -11.65 -3.72 0.64
CA PRO A 6 -12.25 -2.99 -0.49
C PRO A 6 -11.24 -2.10 -1.22
N LEU A 7 -10.31 -1.48 -0.49
CA LEU A 7 -9.26 -0.63 -1.06
C LEU A 7 -8.25 -1.41 -1.90
N MET A 8 -8.08 -2.71 -1.64
CA MET A 8 -7.25 -3.61 -2.45
C MET A 8 -7.99 -4.16 -3.66
N VAL A 9 -9.25 -4.54 -3.46
CA VAL A 9 -10.04 -5.26 -4.48
C VAL A 9 -10.46 -4.33 -5.62
N LEU A 10 -10.84 -3.08 -5.33
CA LEU A 10 -11.34 -2.16 -6.37
C LEU A 10 -10.30 -1.87 -7.48
N PRO A 11 -9.02 -1.56 -7.19
CA PRO A 11 -8.03 -1.32 -8.23
C PRO A 11 -7.66 -2.57 -9.02
N ILE A 12 -7.66 -3.73 -8.37
CA ILE A 12 -7.45 -5.03 -9.04
C ILE A 12 -8.60 -5.29 -9.99
N TYR A 13 -9.85 -5.12 -9.53
CA TYR A 13 -11.05 -5.30 -10.35
C TYR A 13 -11.05 -4.37 -11.56
N ALA A 14 -10.77 -3.07 -11.36
CA ALA A 14 -10.70 -2.09 -12.44
C ALA A 14 -9.60 -2.40 -13.47
N SER A 15 -8.53 -3.09 -13.07
CA SER A 15 -7.48 -3.54 -14.00
C SER A 15 -7.84 -4.85 -14.70
N MET A 16 -8.58 -5.74 -14.04
CA MET A 16 -9.11 -6.96 -14.64
C MET A 16 -10.22 -6.67 -15.65
N GLU A 17 -11.08 -5.68 -15.41
CA GLU A 17 -12.15 -5.28 -16.33
C GLU A 17 -11.62 -4.78 -17.67
N LYS A 18 -10.41 -4.19 -17.67
CA LYS A 18 -9.72 -3.70 -18.88
C LYS A 18 -8.99 -4.80 -19.66
N LEU A 19 -8.97 -6.04 -19.16
CA LEU A 19 -8.23 -7.14 -19.77
C LEU A 19 -8.98 -7.65 -21.00
N ASP A 20 -8.34 -7.57 -22.18
CA ASP A 20 -8.88 -8.13 -23.41
C ASP A 20 -8.75 -9.67 -23.42
N PHE A 21 -9.87 -10.37 -23.37
CA PHE A 21 -9.94 -11.83 -23.39
C PHE A 21 -9.30 -12.45 -24.63
N ARG A 22 -9.15 -11.71 -25.73
CA ARG A 22 -8.48 -12.18 -26.95
C ARG A 22 -7.01 -12.55 -26.71
N LEU A 23 -6.34 -11.88 -25.75
CA LEU A 23 -4.99 -12.25 -25.33
C LEU A 23 -4.94 -13.62 -24.66
N VAL A 24 -5.98 -13.95 -23.90
CA VAL A 24 -6.11 -15.25 -23.21
C VAL A 24 -6.43 -16.35 -24.22
N GLU A 25 -7.34 -16.10 -25.16
CA GLU A 25 -7.67 -17.01 -26.26
C GLU A 25 -6.45 -17.30 -27.13
N ALA A 26 -5.69 -16.29 -27.54
CA ALA A 26 -4.45 -16.47 -28.29
C ALA A 26 -3.40 -17.28 -27.51
N GLY A 27 -3.37 -17.16 -26.18
CA GLY A 27 -2.54 -18.01 -25.33
C GLY A 27 -2.93 -19.48 -25.43
N TYR A 28 -4.22 -19.79 -25.38
CA TYR A 28 -4.73 -21.15 -25.55
C TYR A 28 -4.53 -21.68 -26.97
N ASP A 29 -4.62 -20.82 -28.00
CA ASP A 29 -4.32 -21.20 -29.39
C ASP A 29 -2.85 -21.62 -29.56
N LEU A 30 -1.92 -21.01 -28.82
CA LEU A 30 -0.51 -21.42 -28.72
C LEU A 30 -0.29 -22.62 -27.79
N TYR A 31 -1.34 -23.33 -27.40
CA TYR A 31 -1.30 -24.49 -26.50
C TYR A 31 -0.77 -24.14 -25.09
N ALA A 32 -0.89 -22.89 -24.65
CA ALA A 32 -0.49 -22.50 -23.31
C ALA A 32 -1.45 -23.08 -22.27
N GLY A 33 -0.91 -23.69 -21.22
CA GLY A 33 -1.69 -24.16 -20.08
C GLY A 33 -2.21 -23.01 -19.22
N ARG A 34 -3.26 -23.27 -18.43
CA ARG A 34 -3.88 -22.36 -17.45
C ARG A 34 -2.86 -21.56 -16.61
N TRP A 35 -1.81 -22.24 -16.14
CA TRP A 35 -0.76 -21.62 -15.32
C TRP A 35 0.17 -20.70 -16.12
N GLN A 36 0.43 -21.04 -17.39
CA GLN A 36 1.22 -20.20 -18.29
C GLN A 36 0.45 -18.92 -18.66
N VAL A 37 -0.84 -19.04 -18.99
CA VAL A 37 -1.73 -17.90 -19.25
C VAL A 37 -1.78 -16.97 -18.04
N LEU A 38 -1.97 -17.52 -16.84
CA LEU A 38 -2.02 -16.72 -15.61
C LEU A 38 -0.72 -15.94 -15.37
N ARG A 39 0.44 -16.60 -15.44
CA ARG A 39 1.73 -15.94 -15.16
C ARG A 39 2.23 -15.03 -16.28
N ARG A 40 2.00 -15.37 -17.55
CA ARG A 40 2.57 -14.66 -18.70
C ARG A 40 1.65 -13.60 -19.30
N ILE A 41 0.35 -13.72 -19.10
CA ILE A 41 -0.65 -12.84 -19.72
C ILE A 41 -1.39 -12.08 -18.63
N VAL A 42 -2.12 -12.79 -17.76
CA VAL A 42 -3.01 -12.14 -16.79
C VAL A 42 -2.23 -11.33 -15.76
N PHE A 43 -1.27 -11.95 -15.07
CA PHE A 43 -0.50 -11.31 -14.00
C PHE A 43 0.25 -10.03 -14.42
N PRO A 44 0.99 -9.99 -15.54
CA PRO A 44 1.63 -8.75 -15.98
C PRO A 44 0.64 -7.66 -16.40
N LEU A 45 -0.52 -8.02 -16.98
CA LEU A 45 -1.56 -7.05 -17.37
C LEU A 45 -2.28 -6.44 -16.17
N ILE A 46 -2.52 -7.22 -15.10
CA ILE A 46 -3.19 -6.71 -13.88
C ILE A 46 -2.20 -6.10 -12.87
N LYS A 47 -0.89 -6.23 -13.11
CA LYS A 47 0.18 -5.71 -12.26
C LYS A 47 -0.01 -4.24 -11.83
N PRO A 48 -0.37 -3.28 -12.71
CA PRO A 48 -0.65 -1.90 -12.28
C PRO A 48 -1.78 -1.82 -11.24
N GLY A 49 -2.84 -2.61 -11.38
CA GLY A 49 -3.94 -2.70 -10.41
C GLY A 49 -3.52 -3.25 -9.05
N VAL A 50 -2.66 -4.28 -9.05
CA VAL A 50 -2.09 -4.85 -7.82
C VAL A 50 -1.20 -3.83 -7.11
N ILE A 51 -0.39 -3.07 -7.87
CA ILE A 51 0.43 -1.99 -7.31
C ILE A 51 -0.48 -0.91 -6.72
N ALA A 52 -1.45 -0.40 -7.47
CA ALA A 52 -2.42 0.60 -7.03
C ALA A 52 -3.19 0.19 -5.76
N GLY A 53 -3.69 -1.04 -5.70
CA GLY A 53 -4.35 -1.59 -4.51
C GLY A 53 -3.40 -1.68 -3.32
N SER A 54 -2.15 -2.10 -3.55
CA SER A 54 -1.14 -2.14 -2.49
C SER A 54 -0.84 -0.75 -1.94
N ILE A 55 -0.84 0.30 -2.78
CA ILE A 55 -0.69 1.71 -2.35
C ILE A 55 -1.81 2.07 -1.38
N LEU A 56 -3.05 1.83 -1.80
CA LEU A 56 -4.26 2.24 -1.08
C LEU A 56 -4.44 1.50 0.24
N VAL A 57 -3.83 0.32 0.41
CA VAL A 57 -3.77 -0.40 1.68
C VAL A 57 -2.59 0.04 2.54
N PHE A 58 -1.41 0.24 1.92
CA PHE A 58 -0.18 0.54 2.65
C PHE A 58 -0.25 1.89 3.38
N ILE A 59 -0.72 2.94 2.70
CA ILE A 59 -0.84 4.29 3.27
C ILE A 59 -1.68 4.30 4.57
N PRO A 60 -2.93 3.81 4.60
CA PRO A 60 -3.71 3.79 5.83
C PRO A 60 -3.21 2.76 6.85
N SER A 61 -2.48 1.72 6.43
CA SER A 61 -1.88 0.76 7.36
C SER A 61 -0.74 1.37 8.19
N LEU A 62 0.05 2.30 7.63
CA LEU A 62 1.06 3.05 8.39
C LEU A 62 0.41 3.98 9.42
N GLY A 63 -0.78 4.50 9.10
CA GLY A 63 -1.59 5.32 10.01
C GLY A 63 -2.35 4.52 11.07
N ALA A 64 -2.31 3.19 11.05
CA ALA A 64 -3.09 2.34 11.94
C ALA A 64 -2.50 2.19 13.35
N TYR A 65 -1.98 3.28 13.94
CA TYR A 65 -1.48 3.30 15.32
C TYR A 65 -2.61 3.24 16.37
N VAL A 66 -3.85 3.53 15.95
CA VAL A 66 -5.04 3.54 16.80
C VAL A 66 -5.47 2.12 17.22
N ILE A 67 -5.35 1.14 16.33
CA ILE A 67 -5.75 -0.26 16.61
C ILE A 67 -4.96 -0.84 17.79
N PRO A 68 -3.62 -0.80 17.84
CA PRO A 68 -2.86 -1.30 18.97
C PRO A 68 -2.99 -0.44 20.24
N ARG A 69 -3.38 0.84 20.12
CA ARG A 69 -3.73 1.66 21.30
C ARG A 69 -5.00 1.13 21.98
N VAL A 70 -6.03 0.82 21.20
CA VAL A 70 -7.33 0.34 21.71
C VAL A 70 -7.30 -1.15 22.06
N LEU A 71 -6.59 -1.97 21.27
CA LEU A 71 -6.57 -3.43 21.39
C LEU A 71 -5.37 -3.97 22.20
N GLY A 72 -4.27 -3.22 22.27
CA GLY A 72 -3.00 -3.66 22.88
C GLY A 72 -2.76 -3.17 24.32
N GLY A 73 -3.67 -2.38 24.89
CA GLY A 73 -3.66 -2.00 26.31
C GLY A 73 -2.35 -1.39 26.83
N GLY A 74 -1.57 -0.73 25.96
CA GLY A 74 -0.27 -0.13 26.33
C GLY A 74 0.95 -1.07 26.28
N LYS A 75 0.81 -2.35 25.89
CA LYS A 75 1.94 -3.30 25.84
C LYS A 75 2.91 -3.10 24.66
N ASN A 76 2.44 -2.50 23.57
CA ASN A 76 3.28 -2.14 22.41
C ASN A 76 3.22 -0.63 22.19
N MET A 77 4.30 0.05 22.56
CA MET A 77 4.40 1.50 22.45
C MET A 77 4.70 1.89 20.99
N MET A 78 3.74 2.54 20.33
CA MET A 78 3.93 3.07 18.98
C MET A 78 4.43 4.52 19.02
N LEU A 79 5.07 4.96 17.93
CA LEU A 79 5.60 6.32 17.78
C LEU A 79 4.55 7.41 18.08
N GLY A 80 3.28 7.19 17.70
CA GLY A 80 2.18 8.11 18.04
C GLY A 80 1.88 8.19 19.54
N ASN A 81 2.01 7.09 20.28
CA ASN A 81 1.83 7.08 21.74
C ASN A 81 2.99 7.79 22.45
N LEU A 82 4.21 7.66 21.93
CA LEU A 82 5.39 8.37 22.43
C LEU A 82 5.25 9.89 22.25
N ILE A 83 4.79 10.34 21.08
CA ILE A 83 4.54 11.76 20.81
C ILE A 83 3.51 12.31 21.79
N GLU A 84 2.37 11.63 21.94
CA GLU A 84 1.31 12.05 22.86
C GLU A 84 1.79 12.16 24.32
N LEU A 85 2.57 11.19 24.79
CA LEU A 85 3.14 11.23 26.14
C LEU A 85 4.05 12.43 26.34
N GLN A 86 4.85 12.83 25.34
CA GLN A 86 5.76 13.96 25.47
C GLN A 86 5.06 15.32 25.42
N PHE A 87 3.95 15.43 24.70
CA PHE A 87 3.09 16.63 24.74
C PHE A 87 2.21 16.68 25.99
N GLY A 88 1.73 15.54 26.47
CA GLY A 88 0.89 15.39 27.66
C GLY A 88 1.71 15.24 28.94
N ALA A 89 1.73 14.01 29.48
CA ALA A 89 2.27 13.70 30.82
C ALA A 89 3.75 14.07 31.02
N GLY A 90 4.57 13.93 29.98
CA GLY A 90 5.99 14.27 30.00
C GLY A 90 6.30 15.76 29.96
N ARG A 91 5.32 16.61 29.58
CA ARG A 91 5.44 18.08 29.44
C ARG A 91 6.70 18.56 28.69
N ASN A 92 7.27 17.71 27.85
CA ASN A 92 8.50 17.98 27.10
C ASN A 92 8.15 18.25 25.63
N TRP A 93 7.59 19.44 25.42
CA TRP A 93 7.09 19.89 24.12
C TRP A 93 8.19 20.00 23.06
N PRO A 94 9.43 20.44 23.38
CA PRO A 94 10.51 20.45 22.39
C PRO A 94 10.84 19.05 21.87
N LEU A 95 10.92 18.05 22.75
CA LEU A 95 11.21 16.67 22.37
C LEU A 95 10.04 16.05 21.60
N GLY A 96 8.80 16.30 22.04
CA GLY A 96 7.59 15.90 21.31
C GLY A 96 7.57 16.47 19.88
N ALA A 97 7.92 17.74 19.70
CA ALA A 97 7.99 18.39 18.39
C ALA A 97 9.09 17.77 17.51
N ALA A 98 10.28 17.49 18.07
CA ALA A 98 11.37 16.86 17.34
C ALA A 98 11.01 15.47 16.81
N ILE A 99 10.36 14.63 17.63
CA ILE A 99 9.90 13.30 17.21
C ILE A 99 8.83 13.42 16.11
N SER A 100 7.86 14.33 16.27
CA SER A 100 6.81 14.56 15.28
C SER A 100 7.36 14.99 13.91
N ILE A 101 8.29 15.95 13.90
CA ILE A 101 8.91 16.44 12.66
C ILE A 101 9.75 15.33 12.01
N THR A 102 10.52 14.59 12.80
CA THR A 102 11.34 13.47 12.29
C THR A 102 10.46 12.39 11.65
N LEU A 103 9.35 12.04 12.31
CA LEU A 103 8.39 11.07 11.80
C LEU A 103 7.73 11.57 10.50
N MET A 104 7.35 12.85 10.45
CA MET A 104 6.79 13.48 9.26
C MET A 104 7.75 13.41 8.07
N VAL A 105 9.02 13.75 8.27
CA VAL A 105 10.06 13.69 7.22
C VAL A 105 10.27 12.25 6.73
N LEU A 106 10.34 11.28 7.64
CA LEU A 106 10.48 9.86 7.26
C LEU A 106 9.30 9.37 6.41
N VAL A 107 8.07 9.68 6.83
CA VAL A 107 6.87 9.32 6.08
C VAL A 107 6.86 10.01 4.72
N MET A 108 7.23 11.29 4.64
CA MET A 108 7.33 12.02 3.38
C MET A 108 8.35 11.39 2.43
N ILE A 109 9.54 11.03 2.90
CA ILE A 109 10.57 10.36 2.08
C ILE A 109 10.06 9.01 1.59
N ALA A 110 9.44 8.21 2.46
CA ALA A 110 8.88 6.91 2.09
C ALA A 110 7.81 7.06 1.01
N LEU A 111 6.90 8.04 1.14
CA LEU A 111 5.87 8.33 0.14
C LEU A 111 6.48 8.80 -1.18
N LEU A 112 7.48 9.69 -1.15
CA LEU A 112 8.15 10.17 -2.36
C LEU A 112 8.87 9.03 -3.09
N PHE A 113 9.61 8.18 -2.38
CA PHE A 113 10.27 7.01 -2.97
C PHE A 113 9.24 6.05 -3.57
N TYR A 114 8.14 5.84 -2.86
CA TYR A 114 7.07 4.96 -3.28
C TYR A 114 6.35 5.46 -4.54
N VAL A 115 5.94 6.74 -4.58
CA VAL A 115 5.30 7.38 -5.74
C VAL A 115 6.25 7.41 -6.93
N ARG A 116 7.54 7.67 -6.71
CA ARG A 116 8.56 7.67 -7.78
C ARG A 116 8.78 6.29 -8.39
N ASN A 117 8.70 5.23 -7.58
CA ASN A 117 8.79 3.86 -8.07
C ASN A 117 7.48 3.40 -8.74
N ALA A 118 6.33 3.85 -8.26
CA ALA A 118 5.02 3.56 -8.85
C ALA A 118 4.84 4.26 -10.21
N SER A 119 5.17 5.55 -10.31
CA SER A 119 5.10 6.34 -11.54
C SER A 119 6.03 5.85 -12.65
N ARG A 120 7.22 5.32 -12.29
CA ARG A 120 8.09 4.60 -13.24
C ARG A 120 7.43 3.36 -13.84
N SER A 121 6.45 2.76 -13.17
CA SER A 121 5.70 1.61 -13.70
C SER A 121 4.53 2.01 -14.61
N GLU A 122 4.04 3.25 -14.52
CA GLU A 122 3.00 3.79 -15.42
C GLU A 122 3.61 4.39 -16.71
N GLY A 123 4.79 5.01 -16.63
CA GLY A 123 5.45 5.62 -17.79
C GLY A 123 6.08 4.64 -18.80
N ALA A 124 6.01 3.32 -18.55
CA ALA A 124 6.55 2.30 -19.44
C ALA A 124 5.53 1.77 -20.48
N HIS A 125 4.28 2.24 -20.44
CA HIS A 125 3.19 1.84 -21.35
C HIS A 125 2.47 3.02 -21.99
N GLY A 126 3.19 4.14 -22.21
CA GLY A 126 2.78 5.21 -23.13
C GLY A 126 3.30 4.94 -24.53
#